data_AF-I2GGJ6-F1
#
_entry.id   AF-I2GGJ6-F1
#
_cell.length_a   1.000
_cell.length_b   1.000
_cell.length_c   1.000
_cell.angle_alpha   90.00
_cell.angle_beta   90.00
_cell.angle_gamma   90.00
#
_symmetry.space_group_name_H-M   'P 1'
#
loop_
_entity.id
_entity.type
_entity.pdbx_description
1 polymer ?
#
loop_
_entity_poly.entity_id
_entity_poly.type
_entity_poly.pdbx_seq_one_letter_code
_entity_poly.pdbx_strand_id
1 'polypeptide(L)'
;MIKTVISVLLLAISAFLSIKHGWDAFQPANAEQTKMMADLGISKAIMPFFGVFSIIIGLMLLFPQTFFIGNVLNAVTIVLIMALSLRAGNSTMALMEIPFLAMPLALIWLKYPFKF
;
A
#
# COMPACT_ATOMS: atom_id res chain seq x y z
N MET A 1 -5.24 25.12 -9.44
CA MET A 1 -4.18 24.50 -10.29
C MET A 1 -3.12 23.80 -9.44
N ILE A 2 -2.51 24.46 -8.43
CA ILE A 2 -1.48 23.82 -7.58
C ILE A 2 -1.96 22.51 -6.89
N LYS A 3 -3.17 22.51 -6.33
CA LYS A 3 -3.77 21.35 -5.65
C LYS A 3 -3.99 20.16 -6.60
N THR A 4 -4.34 20.44 -7.85
CA THR A 4 -4.53 19.43 -8.91
C THR A 4 -3.20 18.80 -9.30
N VAL A 5 -2.16 19.61 -9.50
CA VAL A 5 -0.81 19.12 -9.82
C VAL A 5 -0.25 18.25 -8.69
N ILE A 6 -0.37 18.70 -7.43
CA ILE A 6 0.04 17.92 -6.26
C ILE A 6 -0.71 16.59 -6.17
N SER A 7 -2.03 16.60 -6.40
CA SER A 7 -2.84 15.38 -6.30
C SER A 7 -2.58 14.40 -7.43
N VAL A 8 -2.32 14.87 -8.66
CA VAL A 8 -1.91 14.02 -9.78
C VAL A 8 -0.54 13.41 -9.52
N LEU A 9 0.41 14.18 -8.97
CA LEU A 9 1.72 13.68 -8.55
C LEU A 9 1.58 12.62 -7.45
N LEU A 10 0.80 12.89 -6.40
CA LEU A 10 0.54 11.93 -5.32
C LEU A 10 -0.12 10.66 -5.83
N LEU A 11 -1.10 10.77 -6.74
CA LEU A 11 -1.74 9.62 -7.37
C LEU A 11 -0.76 8.82 -8.23
N ALA A 12 0.07 9.49 -9.04
CA ALA A 12 1.08 8.82 -9.85
C ALA A 12 2.10 8.08 -8.98
N ILE A 13 2.59 8.72 -7.91
CA ILE A 13 3.51 8.11 -6.95
C ILE A 13 2.83 6.93 -6.25
N SER A 14 1.58 7.09 -5.79
CA SER A 14 0.84 6.04 -5.09
C SER A 14 0.56 4.84 -6.00
N ALA A 15 0.15 5.06 -7.24
CA ALA A 15 -0.05 4.00 -8.23
C ALA A 15 1.27 3.29 -8.57
N PHE A 16 2.34 4.06 -8.80
CA PHE A 16 3.66 3.50 -9.06
C PHE A 16 4.18 2.65 -7.90
N LEU A 17 4.09 3.15 -6.66
CA LEU A 17 4.49 2.40 -5.47
C LEU A 17 3.63 1.15 -5.29
N SER A 18 2.32 1.22 -5.51
CA SER A 18 1.43 0.05 -5.39
C SER A 18 1.78 -1.03 -6.42
N ILE A 19 2.08 -0.64 -7.66
CA ILE A 19 2.53 -1.58 -8.71
C ILE A 19 3.93 -2.13 -8.38
N LYS A 20 4.84 -1.28 -7.90
CA LYS A 20 6.19 -1.70 -7.51
C LYS A 20 6.17 -2.69 -6.34
N HIS A 21 5.45 -2.39 -5.25
CA HIS A 21 5.27 -3.31 -4.13
C HIS A 21 4.62 -4.62 -4.58
N GLY A 22 3.69 -4.53 -5.53
CA GLY A 22 3.08 -5.68 -6.18
C GLY A 22 4.09 -6.55 -6.91
N TRP A 23 4.97 -5.94 -7.69
CA TRP A 23 6.02 -6.60 -8.46
C TRP A 23 7.12 -7.20 -7.58
N ASP A 24 7.53 -6.47 -6.54
CA ASP A 24 8.56 -6.90 -5.58
C ASP A 24 8.10 -8.15 -4.81
N ALA A 25 6.79 -8.34 -4.61
CA ALA A 25 6.22 -9.54 -3.99
C ALA A 25 6.34 -10.83 -4.85
N PHE A 26 6.63 -10.71 -6.14
CA PHE A 26 6.92 -11.85 -7.03
C PHE A 26 8.42 -12.14 -7.15
N GLN A 27 9.28 -11.26 -6.62
CA GLN A 27 10.72 -11.49 -6.63
C GLN A 27 11.13 -12.41 -5.47
N PRO A 28 12.28 -13.10 -5.58
CA PRO A 28 12.81 -13.90 -4.48
C PRO A 28 13.02 -12.98 -3.27
N ALA A 29 12.25 -13.20 -2.20
CA ALA A 29 12.37 -12.43 -0.98
C ALA A 29 13.80 -12.56 -0.42
N ASN A 30 14.46 -11.43 -0.20
CA ASN A 30 15.78 -11.40 0.44
C ASN A 30 15.71 -12.07 1.82
N ALA A 31 16.84 -12.56 2.33
CA ALA A 31 16.89 -13.28 3.62
C ALA A 31 16.21 -12.51 4.77
N GLU A 32 16.32 -11.18 4.75
CA GLU A 32 15.69 -10.27 5.70
C GLU A 32 14.15 -10.21 5.55
N GLN A 33 13.63 -10.11 4.33
CA GLN A 33 12.19 -10.16 4.05
C GLN A 33 11.58 -11.53 4.38
N THR A 34 12.33 -12.60 4.09
CA THR A 34 11.92 -13.97 4.45
C THR A 34 11.82 -14.13 5.96
N LYS A 35 12.82 -13.65 6.71
CA LYS A 35 12.82 -13.70 8.18
C LYS A 35 11.69 -12.87 8.77
N MET A 36 11.49 -11.66 8.25
CA MET A 36 10.41 -10.78 8.67
C MET A 36 9.03 -11.41 8.41
N MET A 37 8.82 -12.03 7.25
CA MET A 37 7.56 -12.73 6.95
C MET A 37 7.32 -13.96 7.84
N ALA A 38 8.38 -14.70 8.17
CA ALA A 38 8.32 -15.79 9.12
C ALA A 38 7.95 -15.28 10.53
N ASP A 39 8.56 -14.18 10.98
CA ASP A 39 8.28 -13.54 12.27
C ASP A 39 6.84 -12.99 12.33
N LEU A 40 6.29 -12.53 11.20
CA LEU A 40 4.90 -12.07 11.05
C LEU A 40 3.87 -13.21 11.02
N GLY A 41 4.30 -14.48 10.99
CA GLY A 41 3.43 -15.64 10.82
C GLY A 41 2.76 -15.70 9.43
N ILE A 42 3.26 -14.94 8.47
CA ILE A 42 2.74 -14.89 7.10
C ILE A 42 3.50 -15.95 6.29
N SER A 43 2.77 -16.97 5.85
CA SER A 43 3.31 -17.97 4.92
C SER A 43 3.81 -17.27 3.64
N LYS A 44 4.98 -17.69 3.13
CA LYS A 44 5.51 -17.26 1.83
C LYS A 44 4.49 -17.41 0.69
N ALA A 45 3.53 -18.33 0.82
CA ALA A 45 2.45 -18.52 -0.15
C ALA A 45 1.45 -17.36 -0.23
N ILE A 46 1.38 -16.49 0.80
CA ILE A 46 0.46 -15.35 0.86
C ILE A 46 1.08 -14.10 0.20
N MET A 47 2.41 -14.07 0.05
CA MET A 47 3.14 -12.93 -0.53
C MET A 47 2.71 -12.61 -1.98
N PRO A 48 2.56 -13.60 -2.89
CA PRO A 48 2.03 -13.32 -4.23
C PRO A 48 0.59 -12.80 -4.21
N PHE A 49 -0.22 -13.19 -3.22
CA PHE A 49 -1.60 -12.70 -3.08
C PHE A 49 -1.62 -11.21 -2.74
N PHE A 50 -0.81 -10.78 -1.77
CA PHE A 50 -0.60 -9.35 -1.49
C PHE A 50 -0.02 -8.62 -2.70
N GLY A 51 0.86 -9.28 -3.47
CA GLY A 51 1.42 -8.75 -4.72
C GLY A 51 0.35 -8.42 -5.75
N VAL A 52 -0.47 -9.40 -6.12
CA VAL A 52 -1.63 -9.21 -7.02
C VAL A 52 -2.57 -8.14 -6.48
N PHE A 53 -2.88 -8.19 -5.18
CA PHE A 53 -3.80 -7.26 -4.55
C PHE A 53 -3.29 -5.82 -4.62
N SER A 54 -2.00 -5.59 -4.40
CA SER A 54 -1.36 -4.28 -4.51
C SER A 54 -1.39 -3.74 -5.95
N ILE A 55 -1.20 -4.61 -6.96
CA ILE A 55 -1.34 -4.22 -8.38
C ILE A 55 -2.79 -3.81 -8.67
N ILE A 56 -3.77 -4.60 -8.21
CA ILE A 56 -5.19 -4.29 -8.39
C ILE A 56 -5.54 -2.95 -7.75
N ILE A 57 -5.07 -2.69 -6.52
CA ILE A 57 -5.24 -1.40 -5.86
C ILE A 57 -4.61 -0.28 -6.70
N GLY A 58 -3.37 -0.46 -7.17
CA GLY A 58 -2.69 0.51 -8.03
C GLY A 58 -3.50 0.87 -9.28
N LEU A 59 -4.12 -0.12 -9.93
CA LEU A 59 -5.02 0.09 -11.06
C LEU A 59 -6.32 0.79 -10.64
N MET A 60 -6.91 0.39 -9.52
CA MET A 60 -8.13 1.01 -8.98
C MET A 60 -7.94 2.49 -8.63
N LEU A 61 -6.73 2.90 -8.24
CA LEU A 61 -6.43 4.30 -7.98
C LEU A 61 -6.45 5.15 -9.25
N LEU A 62 -6.19 4.57 -10.43
CA LEU A 62 -6.18 5.30 -11.70
C LEU A 62 -7.57 5.62 -12.24
N PHE A 63 -8.61 4.90 -11.81
CA PHE A 63 -9.98 5.13 -12.26
C PHE A 63 -10.78 5.91 -11.20
N PRO A 64 -11.53 6.96 -11.60
CA PRO A 64 -12.35 7.74 -10.69
C PRO A 64 -13.32 6.88 -9.88
N GLN A 65 -14.07 5.99 -10.55
CA GLN A 65 -15.11 5.18 -9.91
C GLN A 65 -14.58 4.28 -8.78
N THR A 66 -13.32 3.84 -8.88
CA THR A 66 -12.68 2.96 -7.90
C THR A 66 -11.70 3.68 -6.98
N PHE A 67 -11.48 4.98 -7.15
CA PHE A 67 -10.47 5.74 -6.39
C PHE A 67 -10.69 5.67 -4.88
N PHE A 68 -11.93 5.89 -4.42
CA PHE A 68 -12.23 5.87 -2.99
C PHE A 68 -12.01 4.47 -2.40
N ILE A 69 -12.63 3.44 -3.00
CA ILE A 69 -12.50 2.06 -2.52
C ILE A 69 -11.07 1.54 -2.65
N GLY A 70 -10.33 1.92 -3.68
CA GLY A 70 -8.91 1.59 -3.85
C GLY A 70 -8.06 2.15 -2.71
N ASN A 71 -8.24 3.43 -2.34
CA ASN A 71 -7.54 4.01 -1.19
C ASN A 71 -7.96 3.37 0.14
N VAL A 72 -9.25 3.03 0.31
CA VAL A 72 -9.73 2.33 1.51
C VAL A 72 -9.07 0.96 1.64
N LEU A 73 -9.07 0.15 0.57
CA LEU A 73 -8.42 -1.16 0.55
C LEU A 73 -6.91 -1.04 0.81
N ASN A 74 -6.26 -0.01 0.27
CA ASN A 74 -4.86 0.26 0.54
C ASN A 74 -4.62 0.55 2.04
N ALA A 75 -5.40 1.45 2.63
CA ALA A 75 -5.29 1.78 4.05
C ALA A 75 -5.54 0.56 4.96
N VAL A 76 -6.56 -0.25 4.66
CA VAL A 76 -6.85 -1.49 5.42
C VAL A 76 -5.69 -2.48 5.33
N THR A 77 -5.08 -2.62 4.16
CA THR A 77 -3.92 -3.51 3.95
C THR A 77 -2.73 -3.07 4.80
N ILE A 78 -2.43 -1.77 4.80
CA ILE A 78 -1.31 -1.21 5.58
C ILE A 78 -1.57 -1.37 7.08
N VAL A 79 -2.78 -1.08 7.55
CA VAL A 79 -3.16 -1.28 8.96
C VAL A 79 -3.05 -2.76 9.36
N LEU A 80 -3.46 -3.68 8.49
CA LEU A 80 -3.31 -5.11 8.73
C LEU A 80 -1.85 -5.51 8.88
N ILE A 81 -0.98 -5.03 7.98
CA ILE A 81 0.47 -5.28 8.06
C ILE A 81 1.03 -4.70 9.36
N MET A 82 0.71 -3.45 9.70
CA MET A 82 1.13 -2.83 10.96
C MET A 82 0.70 -3.63 12.19
N ALA A 83 -0.53 -4.14 12.22
CA ALA A 83 -1.04 -4.95 13.32
C ALA A 83 -0.29 -6.28 13.44
N LEU A 84 0.03 -6.92 12.31
CA LEU A 84 0.86 -8.13 12.28
C LEU A 84 2.30 -7.83 12.74
N SER A 85 2.89 -6.70 12.34
CA SER A 85 4.21 -6.26 12.78
C SER A 85 4.28 -6.01 14.28
N LEU A 86 3.26 -5.36 14.85
CA LEU A 86 3.18 -5.16 16.30
C LEU A 86 3.00 -6.50 17.04
N ARG A 87 2.18 -7.41 16.52
CA ARG A 87 2.01 -8.76 17.07
C ARG A 87 3.32 -9.55 17.05
N ALA A 88 4.15 -9.37 16.02
CA ALA A 88 5.48 -9.96 15.90
C ALA A 88 6.56 -9.26 16.73
N GLY A 89 6.22 -8.20 17.48
CA GLY A 89 7.18 -7.42 18.27
C GLY A 89 8.05 -6.46 17.46
N ASN A 90 7.74 -6.27 16.17
CA ASN A 90 8.49 -5.38 15.27
C ASN A 90 7.82 -4.00 15.16
N SER A 91 7.95 -3.20 16.22
CA SER A 91 7.43 -1.83 16.28
C SER A 91 8.07 -0.89 15.26
N THR A 92 9.35 -1.12 14.92
CA THR A 92 10.07 -0.32 13.91
C THR A 92 9.42 -0.46 12.54
N MET A 93 9.05 -1.69 12.15
CA MET A 93 8.32 -1.92 10.91
C MET A 93 6.96 -1.21 10.91
N ALA A 94 6.19 -1.34 11.99
CA ALA A 94 4.90 -0.66 12.08
C ALA A 94 5.04 0.88 11.95
N LEU A 95 6.09 1.46 12.52
CA LEU A 95 6.38 2.89 12.38
C LEU A 95 6.76 3.27 10.94
N MET A 96 7.52 2.42 10.24
CA MET A 96 7.90 2.65 8.83
C MET A 96 6.70 2.63 7.88
N GLU A 97 5.60 1.97 8.25
CA GLU A 97 4.36 1.92 7.45
C GLU A 97 3.48 3.18 7.62
N ILE A 98 3.72 4.02 8.64
CA ILE A 98 2.90 5.22 8.91
C ILE A 98 2.85 6.21 7.73
N PRO A 99 3.97 6.56 7.06
CA PRO A 99 3.93 7.42 5.87
C PRO A 99 3.09 6.81 4.74
N PHE A 100 3.13 5.49 4.59
CA PHE A 100 2.34 4.77 3.59
C PHE A 100 0.86 4.79 3.93
N LEU A 101 0.48 4.69 5.21
CA LEU A 101 -0.91 4.84 5.66
C LEU A 101 -1.42 6.28 5.49
N ALA A 102 -0.55 7.26 5.71
CA ALA A 102 -0.92 8.67 5.56
C ALA A 102 -1.28 9.03 4.11
N MET A 103 -0.65 8.40 3.12
CA MET A 103 -0.91 8.64 1.69
C MET A 103 -2.37 8.37 1.24
N PRO A 104 -2.95 7.16 1.39
CA PRO A 104 -4.32 6.89 0.97
C PRO A 104 -5.34 7.72 1.75
N LEU A 105 -5.08 7.98 3.04
CA LEU A 105 -5.93 8.85 3.85
C LEU A 105 -5.89 10.31 3.36
N ALA A 106 -4.70 10.82 3.03
CA ALA A 106 -4.54 12.13 2.43
C ALA A 106 -5.21 12.23 1.06
N LEU A 107 -5.09 11.20 0.22
CA LEU A 107 -5.76 11.12 -1.09
C LEU A 107 -7.29 11.13 -0.96
N ILE A 108 -7.85 10.40 0.00
CA ILE A 108 -9.28 10.44 0.32
C ILE A 108 -9.69 11.85 0.77
N TRP A 109 -8.92 12.48 1.66
CA TRP A 109 -9.22 13.82 2.17
C TRP A 109 -9.12 14.90 1.09
N LEU A 110 -8.13 14.80 0.20
CA LEU A 110 -7.91 15.76 -0.90
C LEU A 110 -9.03 15.74 -1.93
N LYS A 111 -9.76 14.62 -2.13
CA LYS A 111 -10.82 14.48 -3.15
C LYS A 111 -10.38 14.89 -4.57
N TYR A 112 -9.09 14.73 -4.87
CA TYR A 112 -8.47 15.03 -6.17
C TYR A 112 -7.62 13.83 -6.58
N PRO A 113 -7.36 13.60 -7.88
CA PRO A 113 -7.69 14.44 -9.03
C PRO A 113 -9.17 14.40 -9.44
N PHE A 114 -9.93 13.41 -8.98
CA PHE A 114 -11.33 13.22 -9.33
C PHE A 114 -12.22 14.01 -8.37
N LYS A 115 -12.72 15.17 -8.84
CA LYS A 115 -13.79 15.87 -8.12
C LYS A 115 -15.02 14.98 -8.12
N PHE A 116 -15.43 14.51 -6.95
CA PHE A 116 -16.77 13.98 -6.69
C PHE A 116 -17.64 15.10 -6.12
#